data_AF-A0A7X7SII6-F1
#
_entry.id   AF-A0A7X7SII6-F1
#
_cell.length_a   1.000
_cell.length_b   1.000
_cell.length_c   1.000
_cell.angle_alpha   90.00
_cell.angle_beta   90.00
_cell.angle_gamma   90.00
#
_symmetry.space_group_name_H-M   'P 1'
#
loop_
_entity.id
_entity.type
_entity.pdbx_description
1 polymer ?
#
loop_
_entity_poly.entity_id
_entity_poly.type
_entity_poly.pdbx_seq_one_letter_code
_entity_poly.pdbx_strand_id
1 'polypeptide(L)'
;MSAELARTGGRTDRAGGPARTSAGGNDPARVQQSAPAAGRGEDPRVVRTRAAVREAATRLFLEHGYDGTTMEAIAAAAGLAKR
;
A
#
# COMPACT_ATOMS: atom_id res chain seq x y z
N MET A 1 -13.33 30.20 -64.50
CA MET A 1 -14.73 29.89 -64.82
C MET A 1 -14.87 28.38 -64.79
N SER A 2 -15.95 27.90 -64.15
CA SER A 2 -16.39 26.49 -64.14
C SER A 2 -15.55 25.55 -63.25
N ALA A 3 -16.09 24.61 -62.50
CA ALA A 3 -17.42 24.31 -61.96
C ALA A 3 -17.13 23.27 -60.87
N GLU A 4 -17.71 23.39 -59.68
CA GLU A 4 -18.73 22.44 -59.21
C GLU A 4 -18.30 20.97 -59.26
N LEU A 5 -18.22 20.33 -58.07
CA LEU A 5 -19.01 19.13 -57.78
C LEU A 5 -18.79 18.67 -56.35
N ALA A 6 -19.92 18.60 -55.66
CA ALA A 6 -20.08 18.18 -54.29
C ALA A 6 -19.60 16.75 -54.03
N ARG A 7 -19.18 16.51 -52.78
CA ARG A 7 -19.48 15.27 -52.08
C ARG A 7 -19.42 15.53 -50.57
N THR A 8 -20.59 15.84 -50.03
CA THR A 8 -20.90 15.89 -48.59
C THR A 8 -20.61 14.52 -47.96
N GLY A 9 -19.44 14.39 -47.35
CA GLY A 9 -19.06 13.24 -46.55
C GLY A 9 -19.31 13.50 -45.07
N GLY A 10 -19.97 12.54 -44.42
CA GLY A 10 -19.64 12.16 -43.04
C GLY A 10 -20.18 13.05 -41.94
N ARG A 11 -21.40 12.73 -41.51
CA ARG A 11 -21.92 12.89 -40.14
C ARG A 11 -20.83 12.52 -39.11
N THR A 12 -20.12 13.49 -38.56
CA THR A 12 -19.23 13.31 -37.40
C THR A 12 -19.98 13.68 -36.14
N ASP A 13 -20.83 12.76 -35.68
CA ASP A 13 -21.35 12.83 -34.32
C ASP A 13 -20.70 11.72 -33.50
N ARG A 14 -20.12 12.15 -32.37
CA ARG A 14 -19.99 11.39 -31.13
C ARG A 14 -18.78 10.45 -31.02
N ALA A 15 -17.71 10.98 -30.44
CA ALA A 15 -17.08 10.35 -29.27
C ALA A 15 -16.10 11.34 -28.61
N GLY A 16 -16.61 12.10 -27.63
CA GLY A 16 -15.76 12.59 -26.55
C GLY A 16 -15.21 11.37 -25.82
N GLY A 17 -13.92 11.10 -25.98
CA GLY A 17 -13.23 10.07 -25.22
C GLY A 17 -13.14 10.51 -23.75
N PRO A 18 -13.60 9.72 -22.77
CA PRO A 18 -13.36 10.07 -21.39
C PRO A 18 -11.87 9.88 -21.10
N ALA A 19 -11.22 10.97 -20.71
CA ALA A 19 -10.00 10.95 -19.92
C ALA A 19 -10.25 10.05 -18.70
N ARG A 20 -9.74 8.82 -18.72
CA ARG A 20 -9.79 7.93 -17.56
C ARG A 20 -8.44 7.92 -16.85
N THR A 21 -8.38 8.86 -15.91
CA THR A 21 -7.82 8.71 -14.56
C THR A 21 -6.35 8.33 -14.45
N SER A 22 -5.51 9.37 -14.48
CA SER A 22 -4.39 9.48 -13.54
C SER A 22 -4.93 9.54 -12.12
N ALA A 23 -4.92 8.42 -11.39
CA ALA A 23 -5.03 8.39 -9.93
C ALA A 23 -4.73 6.98 -9.42
N GLY A 24 -3.47 6.53 -9.58
CA GLY A 24 -2.91 5.55 -8.65
C GLY A 24 -2.71 6.21 -7.29
N GLY A 25 -3.81 6.65 -6.68
CA GLY A 25 -3.82 7.18 -5.33
C GLY A 25 -3.51 6.03 -4.38
N ASN A 26 -2.39 6.14 -3.68
CA ASN A 26 -2.15 5.33 -2.51
C ASN A 26 -3.13 5.81 -1.42
N ASP A 27 -4.36 5.30 -1.45
CA ASP A 27 -5.37 5.62 -0.44
C ASP A 27 -4.90 5.06 0.90
N PRO A 28 -4.53 5.91 1.89
CA PRO A 28 -4.02 5.44 3.18
C PRO A 28 -5.07 4.64 3.95
N ALA A 29 -6.34 4.76 3.58
CA ALA A 29 -7.44 3.95 4.13
C ALA A 29 -7.38 2.47 3.70
N ARG A 30 -6.84 2.16 2.51
CA ARG A 30 -6.80 0.78 2.00
C ARG A 30 -5.68 -0.06 2.64
N VAL A 31 -4.60 0.58 3.08
CA VAL A 31 -3.47 -0.09 3.75
C VAL A 31 -3.88 -0.64 5.12
N GLN A 32 -4.92 -0.07 5.74
CA GLN A 32 -5.37 -0.47 7.09
C GLN A 32 -6.38 -1.63 7.10
N GLN A 33 -6.83 -2.12 5.95
CA GLN A 33 -7.86 -3.16 5.83
C GLN A 33 -7.38 -4.40 5.10
N SER A 34 -6.22 -4.92 5.44
CA SER A 34 -6.02 -6.37 5.35
C SER A 34 -6.52 -7.00 6.65
N ALA A 35 -7.84 -6.95 6.86
CA ALA A 35 -8.46 -7.67 7.96
C ALA A 35 -8.12 -9.17 7.80
N PRO A 36 -7.63 -9.86 8.84
CA PRO A 36 -7.41 -11.29 8.74
C PRO A 36 -8.77 -11.91 8.40
N ALA A 37 -8.81 -12.70 7.32
CA ALA A 37 -10.02 -13.39 6.89
C ALA A 37 -10.66 -14.10 8.09
N ALA A 38 -11.76 -13.55 8.59
CA ALA A 38 -12.49 -14.06 9.74
C ALA A 38 -12.86 -15.52 9.46
N GLY A 39 -12.14 -16.46 10.10
CA GLY A 39 -12.36 -17.90 9.94
C GLY A 39 -11.10 -18.76 9.98
N ARG A 40 -9.90 -18.20 9.79
CA ARG A 40 -8.63 -18.92 10.02
C ARG A 40 -7.87 -18.18 11.12
N GLY A 41 -7.52 -18.89 12.20
CA GLY A 41 -6.74 -18.33 13.29
C GLY A 41 -5.48 -17.62 12.78
N GLU A 42 -4.98 -16.66 13.55
CA GLU A 42 -3.79 -15.90 13.17
C GLU A 42 -2.60 -16.84 12.90
N ASP A 43 -1.88 -16.60 11.80
CA ASP A 43 -0.76 -17.45 11.37
C ASP A 43 0.24 -17.62 12.54
N PRO A 44 0.57 -18.85 12.96
CA PRO A 44 1.53 -19.09 14.03
C PRO A 44 2.87 -18.37 13.85
N ARG A 45 3.29 -18.12 12.59
CA ARG A 45 4.49 -17.32 12.29
C ARG A 45 4.30 -15.88 12.72
N VAL A 46 3.16 -15.27 12.41
CA VAL A 46 2.82 -13.89 12.82
C VAL A 46 2.76 -13.79 14.35
N VAL A 47 2.16 -14.77 15.02
CA VAL A 47 2.12 -14.82 16.49
C VAL A 47 3.52 -14.85 17.10
N ARG A 48 4.40 -15.72 16.57
CA ARG A 48 5.80 -15.83 17.04
C ARG A 48 6.58 -14.56 16.78
N THR A 49 6.48 -13.98 15.59
CA THR A 49 7.14 -12.71 15.25
C THR A 49 6.68 -11.59 16.16
N ARG A 50 5.37 -11.47 16.41
CA ARG A 50 4.83 -10.46 17.33
C ARG A 50 5.32 -10.65 18.77
N ALA A 51 5.43 -11.90 19.22
CA ALA A 51 5.99 -12.21 20.54
C ALA A 51 7.47 -11.79 20.62
N ALA A 52 8.28 -12.13 19.63
CA ALA A 52 9.70 -11.76 19.58
C ALA A 52 9.91 -10.23 19.57
N VAL A 53 9.10 -9.49 18.80
CA VAL A 53 9.15 -8.02 18.78
C VAL A 53 8.81 -7.43 20.15
N ARG A 54 7.77 -7.96 20.81
CA ARG A 54 7.38 -7.49 22.15
C ARG A 54 8.48 -7.74 23.17
N GLU A 55 9.05 -8.94 23.18
CA GLU A 55 10.14 -9.29 24.08
C GLU A 55 11.37 -8.39 23.88
N ALA A 56 11.79 -8.22 22.63
CA ALA A 56 12.92 -7.35 22.28
C ALA A 56 12.67 -5.89 22.70
N ALA A 57 11.47 -5.37 22.44
CA ALA A 57 11.10 -4.02 22.83
C ALA A 57 11.08 -3.84 24.35
N THR A 58 10.47 -4.76 25.10
CA THR A 58 10.45 -4.70 26.57
C THR A 58 11.87 -4.66 27.13
N ARG A 59 12.77 -5.50 26.60
CA ARG A 59 14.17 -5.52 27.03
C ARG A 59 14.88 -4.20 26.74
N LEU A 60 14.79 -3.69 25.52
CA LEU A 60 15.46 -2.44 25.12
C LEU A 60 14.90 -1.22 25.86
N PHE A 61 13.59 -1.15 26.11
CA PHE A 61 13.01 -0.08 26.90
C PHE A 61 13.49 -0.09 28.35
N LEU A 62 13.73 -1.27 28.94
CA LEU A 62 14.31 -1.37 30.28
C LEU A 62 15.81 -1.01 30.30
N GLU A 63 16.55 -1.37 29.26
CA GLU A 63 18.01 -1.14 29.18
C GLU A 63 18.37 0.31 28.80
N HIS A 64 17.61 0.94 27.90
CA HIS A 64 17.95 2.23 27.29
C HIS A 64 16.90 3.32 27.53
N GLY A 65 15.75 2.97 28.13
CA GLY A 65 14.59 3.83 28.19
C GLY A 65 13.83 3.87 26.85
N TYR A 66 12.66 4.53 26.87
CA TYR A 66 11.81 4.65 25.70
C TYR A 66 12.48 5.50 24.60
N ASP A 67 12.96 6.70 24.95
CA ASP A 67 13.59 7.63 23.99
C ASP A 67 14.93 7.12 23.44
N GLY A 68 15.63 6.28 24.20
CA GLY A 68 16.90 5.66 23.78
C GLY A 68 16.74 4.45 22.85
N THR A 69 15.51 4.01 22.61
CA THR A 69 15.23 2.81 21.81
C THR A 69 14.65 3.19 20.45
N THR A 70 15.24 2.66 19.37
CA THR A 70 14.74 2.85 18.00
C THR A 70 14.01 1.62 17.49
N MET A 71 13.10 1.81 16.53
CA MET A 71 12.40 0.69 15.88
C MET A 71 13.35 -0.26 15.14
N GLU A 72 14.43 0.27 14.56
CA GLU A 72 15.47 -0.53 13.90
C GLU A 72 16.19 -1.42 14.91
N ALA A 73 16.52 -0.90 16.11
CA ALA A 73 17.14 -1.68 17.17
C ALA A 73 16.22 -2.82 17.64
N ILE A 74 14.92 -2.56 17.77
CA ILE A 74 13.92 -3.59 18.11
C ILE A 74 13.85 -4.65 17.00
N ALA A 75 13.79 -4.24 15.73
CA ALA A 75 13.73 -5.18 14.60
C ALA A 75 15.00 -6.04 14.51
N ALA A 76 16.18 -5.44 14.69
CA ALA A 76 17.45 -6.16 14.74
C ALA A 76 17.50 -7.16 15.89
N ALA A 77 17.11 -6.73 17.09
CA ALA A 77 17.06 -7.60 18.27
C ALA A 77 16.04 -8.74 18.14
N ALA A 78 14.93 -8.51 17.41
CA ALA A 78 13.94 -9.53 17.11
C ALA A 78 14.31 -10.43 15.91
N GLY A 79 15.46 -10.22 15.27
CA GLY A 79 15.90 -10.99 14.09
C GLY A 79 15.12 -10.69 12.81
N LEU A 80 14.49 -9.51 12.73
CA LEU A 80 13.67 -9.05 11.60
C LEU A 80 14.37 -7.99 10.74
N ALA A 81 15.51 -7.47 11.18
CA ALA A 81 16.28 -6.52 10.38
C ALA A 81 16.76 -7.16 9.07
N LYS A 82 16.74 -6.36 8.01
CA LYS A 82 17.22 -6.76 6.70
C LYS A 82 18.74 -6.85 6.75
N ARG A 83 19.32 -7.96 6.25
CA ARG A 83 20.77 -8.07 6.03
C ARG A 83 21.22 -7.11 4.93
#